data_AF-A0A177PL49-F1
#
_entry.id   AF-A0A177PL49-F1
#
_cell.length_a   1.000
_cell.length_b   1.000
_cell.length_c   1.000
_cell.angle_alpha   90.00
_cell.angle_beta   90.00
_cell.angle_gamma   90.00
#
_symmetry.space_group_name_H-M   'P 1'
#
loop_
_entity.id
_entity.type
_entity.pdbx_description
1 polymer ?
#
loop_
_entity_poly.entity_id
_entity_poly.type
_entity_poly.pdbx_seq_one_letter_code
_entity_poly.pdbx_strand_id
1 'polypeptide(L)'
;MPIDRVPGLFNAFIFRKAGYFDEFAKATEYARLVMSQFDFDIEPDWPDWLAHAPFMHTINHPKAFALASIAKLAAVKAGLIPKSKPIPTLPYDTLSTSAVWPVYPELGRPIGVQGSYIFKQPENYKEEMGHGVMMSLARFISGSYNFYGTYPREVFELDAVVRMRSVLTECIR
;
A
#
# COMPACT_ATOMS: atom_id res chain seq x y z
N MET A 1 -1.13 -16.19 19.23
CA MET A 1 -2.41 -16.77 18.79
C MET A 1 -2.10 -17.95 17.88
N PRO A 2 -2.88 -19.04 17.89
CA PRO A 2 -2.74 -20.11 16.93
C PRO A 2 -2.87 -19.60 15.48
N ILE A 3 -2.01 -20.07 14.58
CA ILE A 3 -1.89 -19.55 13.21
C ILE A 3 -3.17 -19.78 12.37
N ASP A 4 -3.88 -20.87 12.63
CA ASP A 4 -5.14 -21.26 11.99
C ASP A 4 -6.29 -20.27 12.25
N ARG A 5 -6.21 -19.49 13.34
CA ARG A 5 -7.20 -18.46 13.67
C ARG A 5 -6.94 -17.11 13.00
N VAL A 6 -5.70 -16.88 12.54
CA VAL A 6 -5.26 -15.58 12.02
C VAL A 6 -6.01 -15.14 10.75
N PRO A 7 -6.32 -16.01 9.77
CA PRO A 7 -7.11 -15.61 8.61
C PRO A 7 -8.46 -14.99 8.98
N GLY A 8 -9.09 -15.48 10.07
CA GLY A 8 -10.35 -14.95 10.57
C GLY A 8 -10.27 -13.50 11.07
N LEU A 9 -9.07 -12.96 11.31
CA LEU A 9 -8.87 -11.57 11.72
C LEU A 9 -8.92 -10.57 10.55
N PHE A 10 -8.80 -11.05 9.31
CA PHE A 10 -8.82 -10.21 8.11
C PHE A 10 -10.27 -9.98 7.68
N ASN A 11 -10.94 -9.07 8.38
CA ASN A 11 -12.33 -8.75 8.12
C ASN A 11 -12.69 -7.30 8.52
N ALA A 12 -13.83 -6.83 8.03
CA ALA A 12 -14.28 -5.45 8.22
C ALA A 12 -14.47 -5.05 9.69
N PHE A 13 -14.90 -5.97 10.56
CA PHE A 13 -15.10 -5.67 11.98
C PHE A 13 -13.77 -5.37 12.67
N ILE A 14 -12.78 -6.23 12.48
CA ILE A 14 -11.43 -6.02 13.03
C ILE A 14 -10.81 -4.76 12.43
N PHE A 15 -10.91 -4.57 11.12
CA PHE A 15 -10.35 -3.39 10.46
C PHE A 15 -10.97 -2.08 10.95
N ARG A 16 -12.27 -2.07 11.23
CA ARG A 16 -12.95 -0.92 11.84
C ARG A 16 -12.46 -0.64 13.25
N LYS A 17 -12.35 -1.68 14.09
CA LYS A 17 -11.83 -1.54 15.46
C LYS A 17 -10.36 -1.09 15.49
N ALA A 18 -9.59 -1.48 14.49
CA ALA A 18 -8.22 -1.03 14.29
C ALA A 18 -8.09 0.38 13.68
N GLY A 19 -9.17 0.99 13.20
CA GLY A 19 -9.19 2.32 12.60
C GLY A 19 -8.78 2.38 11.12
N TYR A 20 -8.63 1.24 10.43
CA TYR A 20 -8.11 1.20 9.05
C TYR A 20 -9.02 1.87 8.01
N PHE A 21 -10.33 1.98 8.28
CA PHE A 21 -11.25 2.65 7.36
C PHE A 21 -11.01 4.17 7.24
N ASP A 22 -10.34 4.78 8.22
CA ASP A 22 -10.05 6.22 8.21
C ASP A 22 -8.70 6.54 7.54
N GLU A 23 -7.85 5.52 7.33
CA GLU A 23 -6.47 5.71 6.91
C GLU A 23 -6.35 6.25 5.48
N PHE A 24 -7.27 5.90 4.58
CA PHE A 24 -7.22 6.42 3.21
C PHE A 24 -7.44 7.94 3.17
N ALA A 25 -8.38 8.46 3.96
CA ALA A 25 -8.62 9.90 4.07
C ALA A 25 -7.40 10.61 4.68
N LYS A 26 -6.84 10.07 5.77
CA LYS A 26 -5.62 10.62 6.40
C LYS A 26 -4.43 10.62 5.45
N ALA A 27 -4.22 9.53 4.72
CA ALA A 27 -3.13 9.41 3.75
C ALA A 27 -3.30 10.39 2.58
N THR A 28 -4.54 10.63 2.14
CA THR A 28 -4.86 11.63 1.11
C THR A 28 -4.49 13.04 1.58
N GLU A 29 -4.93 13.44 2.77
CA GLU A 29 -4.58 14.75 3.34
C GLU A 29 -3.07 14.90 3.56
N TYR A 30 -2.41 13.84 4.02
CA TYR A 30 -0.95 13.84 4.17
C TYR A 30 -0.24 13.99 2.82
N ALA A 31 -0.68 13.29 1.78
CA ALA A 31 -0.10 13.42 0.44
C ALA A 31 -0.25 14.85 -0.11
N ARG A 32 -1.43 15.45 0.06
CA ARG A 32 -1.69 16.87 -0.30
C ARG A 32 -0.75 17.82 0.44
N LEU A 33 -0.64 17.63 1.76
CA LEU A 33 0.25 18.44 2.60
C LEU A 33 1.70 18.35 2.12
N VAL A 34 2.22 17.13 1.93
CA VAL A 34 3.60 16.91 1.47
C VAL A 34 3.84 17.54 0.10
N MET A 35 2.93 17.36 -0.86
CA MET A 35 3.09 17.95 -2.20
C MET A 35 3.05 19.49 -2.17
N SER A 36 2.19 20.07 -1.33
CA SER A 36 2.09 21.52 -1.18
C SER A 36 3.37 22.16 -0.61
N GLN A 37 4.14 21.45 0.21
CA GLN A 37 5.45 21.91 0.70
C GLN A 37 6.47 22.13 -0.43
N PHE A 38 6.23 21.51 -1.60
CA PHE A 38 7.04 21.69 -2.80
C PHE A 38 6.33 22.49 -3.89
N ASP A 39 5.26 23.23 -3.55
CA ASP A 39 4.37 23.95 -4.48
C ASP A 39 3.87 23.07 -5.64
N PHE A 40 3.64 21.78 -5.39
CA PHE A 40 3.00 20.88 -6.35
C PHE A 40 1.51 20.81 -6.07
N ASP A 41 0.72 21.24 -7.06
CA ASP A 41 -0.73 21.06 -7.07
C ASP A 41 -1.06 19.74 -7.78
N ILE A 42 -1.49 18.74 -6.99
CA ILE A 42 -1.87 17.42 -7.48
C ILE A 42 -3.39 17.26 -7.66
N GLU A 43 -4.20 18.25 -7.23
CA GLU A 43 -5.66 18.15 -7.32
C GLU A 43 -6.16 17.91 -8.77
N PRO A 44 -5.56 18.50 -9.82
CA PRO A 44 -5.97 18.22 -11.19
C PRO A 44 -5.76 16.76 -11.62
N ASP A 45 -4.71 16.10 -11.11
CA ASP A 45 -4.35 14.73 -11.50
C ASP A 45 -4.99 13.66 -10.57
N TRP A 46 -5.43 14.06 -9.37
CA TRP A 46 -5.94 13.15 -8.35
C TRP A 46 -7.14 12.29 -8.79
N PRO A 47 -8.19 12.85 -9.46
CA PRO A 47 -9.30 12.04 -9.96
C PRO A 47 -8.84 10.95 -10.94
N ASP A 48 -7.88 11.25 -11.81
CA ASP A 48 -7.33 10.28 -12.76
C ASP A 48 -6.55 9.18 -12.03
N TRP A 49 -5.84 9.52 -10.95
CA TRP A 49 -5.17 8.52 -10.12
C TRP A 49 -6.16 7.58 -9.42
N LEU A 50 -7.28 8.12 -8.93
CA LEU A 50 -8.34 7.33 -8.31
C LEU A 50 -9.10 6.47 -9.33
N ALA A 51 -9.32 6.96 -10.54
CA ALA A 51 -9.95 6.19 -11.61
C ALA A 51 -9.12 4.95 -12.00
N HIS A 52 -7.80 5.00 -11.79
CA HIS A 52 -6.86 3.90 -12.02
C HIS A 52 -6.38 3.23 -10.73
N ALA A 53 -7.12 3.40 -9.63
CA ALA A 53 -6.75 2.88 -8.33
C ALA A 53 -6.69 1.33 -8.29
N PRO A 54 -5.84 0.75 -7.43
CA PRO A 54 -4.84 1.44 -6.61
C PRO A 54 -3.71 2.00 -7.47
N PHE A 55 -3.29 3.24 -7.22
CA PHE A 55 -2.20 3.90 -7.95
C PHE A 55 -0.81 3.72 -7.30
N MET A 56 -0.74 2.88 -6.25
CA MET A 56 0.47 2.54 -5.50
C MET A 56 0.63 1.01 -5.46
N HIS A 57 1.85 0.51 -5.61
CA HIS A 57 2.22 -0.90 -5.41
C HIS A 57 2.45 -1.26 -3.95
N THR A 58 3.06 -0.33 -3.20
CA THR A 58 3.30 -0.36 -1.75
C THR A 58 3.14 1.07 -1.22
N ILE A 59 3.39 1.31 0.08
CA ILE A 59 3.27 2.64 0.68
C ILE A 59 4.15 3.72 0.02
N ASN A 60 5.23 3.35 -0.66
CA ASN A 60 6.23 4.26 -1.22
C ASN A 60 6.54 4.00 -2.70
N HIS A 61 5.85 3.05 -3.35
CA HIS A 61 6.07 2.70 -4.75
C HIS A 61 4.85 3.10 -5.60
N PRO A 62 4.76 4.35 -6.09
CA PRO A 62 3.70 4.73 -7.03
C PRO A 62 3.78 3.95 -8.33
N LYS A 63 2.63 3.72 -8.96
CA LYS A 63 2.56 3.22 -10.34
C LYS A 63 3.19 4.23 -11.29
N ALA A 64 3.70 3.73 -12.41
CA ALA A 64 4.40 4.51 -13.42
C ALA A 64 3.66 5.80 -13.83
N PHE A 65 2.34 5.75 -14.01
CA PHE A 65 1.56 6.93 -14.44
C PHE A 65 1.49 8.01 -13.35
N ALA A 66 1.37 7.65 -12.07
CA ALA A 66 1.34 8.59 -10.95
C ALA A 66 2.73 9.20 -10.70
N LEU A 67 3.79 8.44 -10.99
CA LEU A 67 5.14 8.99 -10.97
C LEU A 67 5.38 9.95 -12.14
N ALA A 68 4.85 9.63 -13.32
CA ALA A 68 4.97 10.46 -14.52
C ALA A 68 4.24 11.81 -14.39
N SER A 69 3.07 11.86 -13.74
CA SER A 69 2.37 13.11 -13.44
C SER A 69 3.18 14.00 -12.50
N ILE A 70 3.74 13.45 -11.42
CA ILE A 70 4.62 14.21 -10.50
C ILE A 70 5.88 14.70 -11.23
N ALA A 71 6.50 13.87 -12.06
CA ALA A 71 7.66 14.27 -12.86
C ALA A 71 7.33 15.42 -13.84
N LYS A 72 6.14 15.40 -14.44
CA LYS A 72 5.64 16.51 -15.27
C LYS A 72 5.49 17.78 -14.42
N LEU A 73 4.90 17.72 -13.23
CA LEU A 73 4.79 18.89 -12.33
C LEU A 73 6.16 19.48 -12.02
N ALA A 74 7.15 18.64 -11.70
CA ALA A 74 8.52 19.07 -11.46
C ALA A 74 9.16 19.73 -12.70
N ALA A 75 9.01 19.13 -13.89
CA ALA A 75 9.56 19.67 -15.13
C ALA A 75 8.91 21.00 -15.56
N VAL A 76 7.60 21.14 -15.34
CA VAL A 76 6.87 22.41 -15.53
C VAL A 76 7.39 23.46 -14.56
N LYS A 77 7.52 23.13 -13.27
CA LYS A 77 8.01 24.06 -12.24
C LYS A 77 9.43 24.54 -12.54
N ALA A 78 10.28 23.66 -13.07
CA ALA A 78 11.63 23.98 -13.49
C ALA A 78 11.73 24.75 -14.83
N GLY A 79 10.60 25.02 -15.51
CA GLY A 79 10.59 25.71 -16.81
C GLY A 79 11.11 24.87 -17.98
N LEU A 80 11.22 23.55 -17.82
CA LEU A 80 11.74 22.64 -18.85
C LEU A 80 10.70 22.30 -19.92
N ILE A 81 9.42 22.32 -19.56
CA ILE A 81 8.29 22.02 -20.45
C ILE A 81 7.10 22.94 -20.14
N PRO A 82 6.22 23.23 -21.13
CA PRO A 82 4.98 23.95 -20.88
C PRO A 82 3.93 23.09 -20.14
N LYS A 83 3.04 23.74 -19.38
CA LYS A 83 1.90 23.08 -18.69
C LYS A 83 1.02 22.23 -19.62
N SER A 84 0.88 22.65 -20.87
CA SER A 84 0.08 21.98 -21.90
C SER A 84 0.65 20.65 -22.39
N LYS A 85 1.91 20.33 -22.06
CA LYS A 85 2.51 19.04 -22.42
C LYS A 85 1.72 17.91 -21.73
N PRO A 86 1.30 16.85 -22.44
CA PRO A 86 0.63 15.72 -21.80
C PRO A 86 1.59 14.97 -20.85
N ILE A 87 1.03 14.25 -19.88
CA ILE A 87 1.80 13.33 -19.03
C ILE A 87 2.41 12.26 -19.94
N PRO A 88 3.71 11.97 -19.85
CA PRO A 88 4.33 10.95 -20.70
C PRO A 88 3.86 9.55 -20.28
N THR A 89 3.55 8.71 -21.27
CA THR A 89 3.37 7.27 -21.04
C THR A 89 4.73 6.62 -20.88
N LEU A 90 4.99 6.00 -19.72
CA LEU A 90 6.22 5.26 -19.49
C LEU A 90 6.09 3.85 -20.07
N PRO A 91 7.12 3.34 -20.78
CA PRO A 91 7.07 2.00 -21.38
C PRO A 91 7.17 0.88 -20.34
N TYR A 92 7.64 1.18 -19.13
CA TYR A 92 7.86 0.21 -18.08
C TYR A 92 7.54 0.79 -16.71
N ASP A 93 6.94 -0.03 -15.83
CA ASP A 93 6.72 0.30 -14.42
C ASP A 93 7.84 -0.33 -13.58
N THR A 94 8.95 0.40 -13.43
CA THR A 94 10.14 -0.08 -12.74
C THR A 94 9.88 -0.46 -11.29
N LEU A 95 8.99 0.28 -10.61
CA LEU A 95 8.70 0.03 -9.19
C LEU A 95 7.81 -1.21 -8.99
N SER A 96 7.13 -1.66 -10.05
CA SER A 96 6.39 -2.93 -10.03
C SER A 96 7.28 -4.17 -9.88
N THR A 97 8.60 -4.07 -10.13
CA THR A 97 9.55 -5.20 -9.96
C THR A 97 9.75 -5.60 -8.50
N SER A 98 9.40 -4.72 -7.57
CA SER A 98 9.42 -4.98 -6.13
C SER A 98 8.18 -5.76 -5.67
N ALA A 99 7.98 -5.83 -4.36
CA ALA A 99 6.75 -6.38 -3.79
C ALA A 99 5.54 -5.51 -4.20
N VAL A 100 4.38 -6.15 -4.37
CA VAL A 100 3.09 -5.47 -4.52
C VAL A 100 2.17 -5.97 -3.41
N TRP A 101 1.61 -5.03 -2.65
CA TRP A 101 0.69 -5.31 -1.56
C TRP A 101 -0.74 -5.07 -2.00
N PRO A 102 -1.67 -6.00 -1.75
CA PRO A 102 -3.04 -5.79 -2.15
C PRO A 102 -3.74 -4.83 -1.18
N VAL A 103 -4.70 -4.08 -1.70
CA VAL A 103 -5.76 -3.48 -0.87
C VAL A 103 -6.72 -4.60 -0.49
N TYR A 104 -7.00 -4.81 0.79
CA TYR A 104 -7.95 -5.85 1.19
C TYR A 104 -9.38 -5.50 0.78
N PRO A 105 -10.21 -6.48 0.34
CA PRO A 105 -11.53 -6.20 -0.23
C PRO A 105 -12.44 -5.34 0.63
N GLU A 106 -12.40 -5.53 1.95
CA GLU A 106 -13.21 -4.81 2.94
C GLU A 106 -12.81 -3.33 3.04
N LEU A 107 -11.52 -3.03 2.84
CA LEU A 107 -10.98 -1.67 2.82
C LEU A 107 -11.10 -1.02 1.44
N GLY A 108 -11.05 -1.83 0.37
CA GLY A 108 -11.14 -1.35 -1.01
C GLY A 108 -12.56 -0.93 -1.40
N ARG A 109 -13.58 -1.71 -1.01
CA ARG A 109 -14.97 -1.46 -1.42
C ARG A 109 -15.47 -0.04 -1.14
N PRO A 110 -15.25 0.57 0.05
CA PRO A 110 -15.69 1.94 0.32
C PRO A 110 -15.03 3.01 -0.56
N ILE A 111 -13.86 2.71 -1.13
CA ILE A 111 -13.07 3.65 -1.97
C ILE A 111 -13.09 3.24 -3.45
N GLY A 112 -14.00 2.36 -3.86
CA GLY A 112 -14.16 1.94 -5.25
C GLY A 112 -13.09 0.97 -5.77
N VAL A 113 -12.31 0.36 -4.90
CA VAL A 113 -11.26 -0.61 -5.25
C VAL A 113 -11.75 -2.04 -4.97
N GLN A 114 -11.68 -2.95 -5.95
CA GLN A 114 -12.13 -4.35 -5.77
C GLN A 114 -11.39 -5.07 -4.63
N GLY A 115 -10.09 -4.78 -4.49
CA GLY A 115 -9.21 -5.40 -3.51
C GLY A 115 -8.87 -6.86 -3.81
N SER A 116 -7.96 -7.42 -3.02
CA SER A 116 -7.45 -8.79 -3.14
C SER A 116 -6.76 -9.22 -1.85
N TYR A 117 -6.42 -10.51 -1.76
CA TYR A 117 -5.55 -11.09 -0.73
C TYR A 117 -4.28 -11.72 -1.34
N ILE A 118 -3.96 -11.33 -2.56
CA ILE A 118 -2.81 -11.82 -3.32
C ILE A 118 -1.71 -10.77 -3.33
N PHE A 119 -0.53 -11.17 -2.87
CA PHE A 119 0.69 -10.38 -2.84
C PHE A 119 1.59 -10.77 -4.01
N LYS A 120 2.29 -9.82 -4.62
CA LYS A 120 3.42 -10.12 -5.52
C LYS A 120 4.71 -10.06 -4.69
N GLN A 121 5.54 -11.10 -4.78
CA GLN A 121 6.89 -11.06 -4.23
C GLN A 121 7.85 -10.27 -5.15
N PRO A 122 8.91 -9.65 -4.60
CA PRO A 122 9.94 -9.02 -5.42
C PRO A 122 10.54 -10.02 -6.42
N GLU A 123 10.84 -9.55 -7.62
CA GLU A 123 11.34 -10.40 -8.71
C GLU A 123 12.67 -11.10 -8.40
N ASN A 124 13.44 -10.56 -7.45
CA ASN A 124 14.74 -11.12 -7.02
C ASN A 124 14.64 -11.99 -5.76
N TYR A 125 13.44 -12.36 -5.30
CA TYR A 125 13.28 -13.03 -4.00
C TYR A 125 13.95 -14.41 -3.97
N LYS A 126 13.88 -15.18 -5.08
CA LYS A 126 14.68 -16.38 -5.38
C LYS A 126 14.68 -16.62 -6.89
N GLU A 127 15.83 -16.60 -7.54
CA GLU A 127 15.98 -16.82 -9.00
C GLU A 127 15.28 -18.12 -9.48
N GLU A 128 15.21 -19.13 -8.60
CA GLU A 128 14.59 -20.43 -8.86
C GLU A 128 13.05 -20.43 -8.96
N MET A 129 12.35 -19.43 -8.41
CA MET A 129 10.88 -19.40 -8.40
C MET A 129 10.25 -18.57 -9.52
N GLY A 130 11.08 -17.95 -10.37
CA GLY A 130 10.65 -17.06 -11.45
C GLY A 130 10.25 -15.66 -10.96
N HIS A 131 10.21 -14.72 -11.91
CA HIS A 131 9.83 -13.32 -11.64
C HIS A 131 8.35 -13.22 -11.26
N GLY A 132 8.03 -12.44 -10.22
CA GLY A 132 6.65 -12.06 -9.90
C GLY A 132 5.78 -13.14 -9.25
N VAL A 133 6.36 -13.98 -8.39
CA VAL A 133 5.64 -15.03 -7.67
C VAL A 133 4.52 -14.45 -6.82
N MET A 134 3.30 -14.89 -7.12
CA MET A 134 2.11 -14.54 -6.34
C MET A 134 2.04 -15.36 -5.05
N MET A 135 1.64 -14.71 -3.96
CA MET A 135 1.54 -15.29 -2.63
C MET A 135 0.16 -15.01 -2.04
N SER A 136 -0.52 -16.05 -1.56
CA SER A 136 -1.79 -15.90 -0.86
C SER A 136 -1.60 -15.33 0.55
N LEU A 137 -2.66 -14.76 1.12
CA LEU A 137 -2.70 -14.34 2.51
C LEU A 137 -2.27 -15.46 3.47
N ALA A 138 -2.71 -16.71 3.26
CA ALA A 138 -2.32 -17.83 4.10
C ALA A 138 -0.80 -18.06 4.10
N ARG A 139 -0.17 -18.00 2.92
CA ARG A 139 1.29 -18.12 2.79
C ARG A 139 2.03 -16.92 3.39
N PHE A 140 1.49 -15.71 3.23
CA PHE A 140 2.03 -14.50 3.87
C PHE A 140 1.99 -14.59 5.41
N ILE A 141 0.87 -15.07 5.98
CA ILE A 141 0.72 -15.30 7.43
C ILE A 141 1.74 -16.32 7.91
N SER A 142 1.86 -17.48 7.26
CA SER A 142 2.85 -18.51 7.62
C SER A 142 4.29 -18.00 7.53
N GLY A 143 4.63 -17.27 6.46
CA GLY A 143 5.93 -16.64 6.32
C GLY A 143 6.20 -15.62 7.44
N SER A 144 5.20 -14.82 7.80
CA SER A 144 5.30 -13.84 8.88
C SER A 144 5.52 -14.50 10.24
N TYR A 145 4.79 -15.58 10.57
CA TYR A 145 5.00 -16.33 11.80
C TYR A 145 6.40 -16.95 11.87
N ASN A 146 6.84 -17.57 10.78
CA ASN A 146 8.18 -18.17 10.71
C ASN A 146 9.28 -17.11 10.85
N PHE A 147 9.11 -15.93 10.27
CA PHE A 147 10.08 -14.85 10.36
C PHE A 147 10.06 -14.18 11.75
N TYR A 148 8.91 -13.64 12.17
CA TYR A 148 8.79 -12.89 13.42
C TYR A 148 8.92 -13.77 14.67
N GLY A 149 8.58 -15.05 14.58
CA GLY A 149 8.77 -16.02 15.66
C GLY A 149 10.23 -16.27 16.03
N THR A 150 11.19 -15.83 15.21
CA THR A 150 12.63 -15.91 15.53
C THR A 150 13.15 -14.76 16.39
N TYR A 151 12.33 -13.72 16.60
CA TYR A 151 12.72 -12.54 17.37
C TYR A 151 12.19 -12.61 18.81
N PRO A 152 12.93 -12.05 19.79
CA PRO A 152 12.48 -11.98 21.17
C PRO A 152 11.30 -11.00 21.29
N ARG A 153 10.38 -11.25 22.23
CA ARG A 153 9.10 -10.52 22.32
C ARG A 153 9.28 -9.00 22.46
N GLU A 154 10.35 -8.59 23.12
CA GLU A 154 10.66 -7.21 23.48
C GLU A 154 10.80 -6.29 22.26
N VAL A 155 11.15 -6.83 21.08
CA VAL A 155 11.19 -6.02 19.84
C VAL A 155 9.81 -5.61 19.34
N PHE A 156 8.74 -6.18 19.91
CA PHE A 156 7.35 -5.93 19.55
C PHE A 156 6.59 -5.12 20.61
N GLU A 157 7.29 -4.42 21.51
CA GLU A 157 6.68 -3.53 22.52
C GLU A 157 6.59 -2.07 22.04
N LEU A 158 6.56 -1.85 20.74
CA LEU A 158 6.25 -0.56 20.13
C LEU A 158 4.78 -0.19 20.36
N ASP A 159 4.47 1.08 20.63
CA ASP A 159 3.11 1.58 20.91
C ASP A 159 2.07 1.13 19.87
N ALA A 160 2.46 1.12 18.58
CA ALA A 160 1.58 0.66 17.51
C ALA A 160 1.19 -0.82 17.64
N VAL A 161 2.13 -1.66 18.03
CA VAL A 161 1.91 -3.10 18.23
C VAL A 161 1.13 -3.34 19.52
N VAL A 162 1.44 -2.61 20.59
CA VAL A 162 0.72 -2.69 21.88
C VAL A 162 -0.75 -2.30 21.70
N ARG A 163 -1.03 -1.21 20.98
CA ARG A 163 -2.40 -0.79 20.65
C ARG A 163 -3.14 -1.88 19.87
N MET A 164 -2.52 -2.43 18.82
CA MET A 164 -3.13 -3.50 18.02
C MET A 164 -3.41 -4.75 18.87
N ARG A 165 -2.50 -5.11 19.79
CA ARG A 165 -2.69 -6.22 20.73
C ARG A 165 -3.92 -6.01 21.61
N SER A 166 -4.17 -4.77 22.08
CA SER A 166 -5.38 -4.43 22.85
C SER A 166 -6.64 -4.64 22.02
N VAL A 167 -6.67 -4.08 20.81
CA VAL A 167 -7.80 -4.22 19.87
C VAL A 167 -8.13 -5.69 19.62
N LEU A 168 -7.11 -6.50 19.32
CA LEU A 168 -7.30 -7.93 19.07
C LEU A 168 -7.79 -8.68 20.32
N THR A 169 -7.30 -8.31 21.52
CA THR A 169 -7.72 -8.95 22.78
C THR A 169 -9.19 -8.67 23.09
N GLU A 170 -9.69 -7.47 22.77
CA GLU A 170 -11.10 -7.11 22.96
C GLU A 170 -12.03 -7.80 21.95
N CYS A 171 -11.56 -7.99 20.71
CA CYS A 171 -12.37 -8.54 19.63
C CYS A 171 -12.48 -10.07 19.62
N ILE A 172 -11.62 -10.78 20.35
CA ILE A 172 -11.48 -12.25 20.30
C ILE A 172 -12.01 -12.94 21.58
N ARG A 173 -12.53 -12.16 22.52
CA ARG A 173 -13.31 -12.66 23.66
C ARG A 173 -14.68 -13.14 23.18
#